data_AF-A0A2S6QMZ7-F1
#
_entry.id   AF-A0A2S6QMZ7-F1
#
_cell.length_a   1.000
_cell.length_b   1.000
_cell.length_c   1.000
_cell.angle_alpha   90.00
_cell.angle_beta   90.00
_cell.angle_gamma   90.00
#
_symmetry.space_group_name_H-M   'P 1'
#
loop_
_entity.id
_entity.type
_entity.pdbx_description
1 polymer ?
#
loop_
_entity_poly.entity_id
_entity_poly.type
_entity_poly.pdbx_seq_one_letter_code
_entity_poly.pdbx_strand_id
1 'polypeptide(L)'
;MHCKSGADRAGLMSALFLILNNRISVQEAKNQLSFKYLHLKHAKTGILDAFFENYIKENNNKSFLKWVREDYDPKKVKASFKVKKLSEIISSYFLRRE
;
A
#
# COMPACT_ATOMS: atom_id res chain seq x y z
N MET A 1 -10.22 -9.26 -10.91
CA MET A 1 -8.95 -9.08 -10.16
C MET A 1 -8.80 -10.26 -9.21
N HIS A 2 -7.86 -11.18 -9.46
CA HIS A 2 -7.60 -12.31 -8.57
C HIS A 2 -6.22 -12.08 -7.95
N CYS A 3 -6.16 -11.78 -6.65
CA CYS A 3 -4.90 -11.85 -5.91
C CYS A 3 -4.45 -13.32 -6.02
N LYS A 4 -3.35 -13.59 -6.73
CA LYS A 4 -2.89 -14.94 -7.10
C LYS A 4 -2.76 -15.91 -5.91
N SER A 5 -2.62 -15.37 -4.69
CA SER A 5 -2.46 -16.14 -3.44
C SER A 5 -3.26 -15.59 -2.25
N GLY A 6 -4.14 -14.60 -2.44
CA GLY A 6 -4.86 -13.94 -1.34
C GLY A 6 -4.01 -13.07 -0.39
N ALA A 7 -2.68 -13.07 -0.57
CA ALA A 7 -1.71 -12.39 0.27
C ALA A 7 -1.98 -10.90 0.49
N ASP A 8 -2.32 -10.15 -0.58
CA ASP A 8 -2.61 -8.72 -0.46
C ASP A 8 -3.87 -8.44 0.38
N ARG A 9 -4.89 -9.29 0.26
CA ARG A 9 -6.13 -9.17 1.06
C ARG A 9 -5.86 -9.50 2.51
N ALA A 10 -5.10 -10.55 2.78
CA ALA A 10 -4.70 -10.93 4.13
C ALA A 10 -3.84 -9.84 4.77
N GLY A 11 -2.82 -9.33 4.06
CA GLY A 11 -1.97 -8.24 4.53
C GLY A 11 -2.74 -6.95 4.80
N LEU A 12 -3.69 -6.59 3.92
CA LEU A 12 -4.57 -5.44 4.14
C LEU A 12 -5.44 -5.61 5.39
N MET A 13 -6.08 -6.77 5.56
CA MET A 13 -6.90 -7.05 6.75
C MET A 13 -6.07 -7.04 8.03
N SER A 14 -4.87 -7.63 8.01
CA SER A 14 -3.95 -7.60 9.15
C SER A 14 -3.53 -6.18 9.51
N ALA A 15 -3.20 -5.34 8.51
CA ALA A 15 -2.89 -3.92 8.75
C ALA A 15 -4.08 -3.19 9.39
N LEU A 16 -5.28 -3.36 8.83
CA LEU A 16 -6.49 -2.74 9.37
C LEU A 16 -6.80 -3.22 10.79
N PHE A 17 -6.68 -4.51 11.07
CA PHE A 17 -6.87 -5.05 12.42
C PHE A 17 -5.94 -4.38 13.44
N LEU A 18 -4.65 -4.25 13.11
CA LEU A 18 -3.68 -3.59 13.99
C LEU A 18 -4.01 -2.11 14.25
N ILE A 19 -4.46 -1.39 13.21
CA ILE A 19 -4.85 0.03 13.31
C ILE A 19 -6.09 0.18 14.19
N LEU A 20 -7.10 -0.67 13.99
CA LEU A 20 -8.42 -0.51 14.60
C LEU A 20 -8.50 -1.11 16.01
N ASN A 21 -7.84 -2.25 16.25
CA ASN A 21 -7.98 -3.01 17.49
C ASN A 21 -6.77 -2.86 18.41
N ASN A 22 -5.56 -2.72 17.86
CA ASN A 22 -4.32 -2.72 18.65
C ASN A 22 -3.71 -1.32 18.83
N ARG A 23 -4.38 -0.26 18.35
CA ARG A 23 -3.90 1.14 18.36
C ARG A 23 -2.49 1.31 17.78
N ILE A 24 -2.10 0.44 16.86
CA ILE A 24 -0.82 0.53 16.17
C ILE A 24 -0.88 1.64 15.14
N SER A 25 0.22 2.39 14.99
CA SER A 25 0.29 3.46 14.01
C SER A 25 0.14 2.92 12.59
N VAL A 26 -0.45 3.69 11.68
CA VAL A 26 -0.58 3.30 10.26
C VAL A 26 0.80 3.07 9.62
N GLN A 27 1.81 3.82 10.08
CA GLN A 27 3.19 3.67 9.62
C GLN A 27 3.80 2.31 9.96
N GLU A 28 3.43 1.71 11.09
CA GLU A 28 3.87 0.37 11.48
C GLU A 28 2.97 -0.71 10.88
N ALA A 29 1.66 -0.51 10.90
CA ALA A 29 0.69 -1.48 10.42
C ALA A 29 0.84 -1.77 8.92
N LYS A 30 1.26 -0.79 8.10
CA LYS A 30 1.53 -1.02 6.67
C LYS A 30 2.64 -2.06 6.42
N ASN A 31 3.49 -2.38 7.40
CA ASN A 31 4.52 -3.43 7.25
C ASN A 31 3.92 -4.84 7.05
N GLN A 32 2.62 -5.02 7.30
CA GLN A 32 1.89 -6.24 6.92
C GLN A 32 1.73 -6.38 5.40
N LEU A 33 1.97 -5.31 4.64
CA LEU A 33 2.14 -5.31 3.19
C LEU A 33 3.63 -5.30 2.86
N SER A 34 4.30 -6.44 3.05
CA SER A 34 5.73 -6.57 2.77
C SER A 34 6.04 -7.78 1.91
N PHE A 35 7.23 -7.77 1.31
CA PHE A 35 7.73 -8.88 0.50
C PHE A 35 7.74 -10.22 1.26
N LYS A 36 7.90 -10.18 2.60
CA LYS A 36 7.79 -11.35 3.49
C LYS A 36 6.45 -12.06 3.33
N TYR A 37 5.39 -11.31 3.08
CA TYR A 37 4.04 -11.82 2.84
C TYR A 37 3.69 -11.81 1.34
N LEU A 38 4.70 -11.89 0.46
CA LEU A 38 4.55 -11.89 -1.01
C LEU A 38 3.86 -10.62 -1.56
N HIS A 39 3.86 -9.52 -0.82
CA HIS A 39 3.37 -8.25 -1.31
C HIS A 39 4.44 -7.53 -2.16
N LEU A 40 4.06 -7.06 -3.34
CA LEU A 40 4.93 -6.32 -4.26
C LEU A 40 4.45 -4.88 -4.44
N LYS A 41 5.08 -3.94 -3.72
CA LYS A 41 4.80 -2.49 -3.82
C LYS A 41 4.93 -1.91 -5.23
N HIS A 42 5.77 -2.51 -6.07
CA HIS A 42 5.96 -2.05 -7.45
C HIS A 42 5.00 -2.70 -8.46
N ALA A 43 4.16 -3.64 -8.03
CA ALA A 43 3.13 -4.24 -8.87
C ALA A 43 1.81 -3.47 -8.74
N LYS A 44 0.76 -3.94 -9.43
CA LYS A 44 -0.60 -3.36 -9.32
C LYS A 44 -1.13 -3.34 -7.87
N THR A 45 -0.66 -4.26 -7.02
CA THR A 45 -1.08 -4.37 -5.62
C THR A 45 -0.46 -3.30 -4.71
N GLY A 46 0.63 -2.65 -5.15
CA GLY A 46 1.22 -1.50 -4.44
C GLY A 46 0.32 -0.27 -4.33
N ILE A 47 -0.86 -0.29 -4.96
CA ILE A 47 -1.91 0.70 -4.68
C ILE A 47 -2.31 0.69 -3.19
N LEU A 48 -2.16 -0.45 -2.51
CA LEU A 48 -2.42 -0.57 -1.08
C LEU A 48 -1.37 0.15 -0.23
N ASP A 49 -0.09 0.13 -0.63
CA ASP A 49 0.94 0.98 -0.01
C ASP A 49 0.60 2.45 -0.22
N ALA A 50 0.24 2.83 -1.45
CA ALA A 50 -0.11 4.21 -1.80
C ALA A 50 -1.31 4.72 -0.98
N PHE A 51 -2.28 3.85 -0.70
CA PHE A 51 -3.42 4.15 0.18
C PHE A 51 -2.98 4.53 1.59
N PHE A 52 -2.17 3.69 2.25
CA PHE A 52 -1.66 4.00 3.59
C PHE A 52 -0.70 5.20 3.61
N GLU A 53 0.11 5.35 2.57
CA GLU A 53 1.00 6.51 2.42
C GLU A 53 0.22 7.80 2.22
N ASN A 54 -0.93 7.77 1.55
CA ASN A 54 -1.77 8.96 1.40
C ASN A 54 -2.28 9.45 2.75
N TYR A 55 -2.76 8.53 3.60
CA TYR A 55 -3.14 8.87 4.97
C TYR A 55 -1.98 9.48 5.75
N ILE A 56 -0.79 8.87 5.69
CA ILE A 56 0.40 9.35 6.42
C ILE A 56 0.80 10.76 5.96
N LYS A 57 0.69 11.05 4.65
CA LYS A 57 1.03 12.36 4.08
C LYS A 57 0.00 13.43 4.41
N GLU A 58 -1.29 13.09 4.40
CA GLU A 58 -2.39 14.00 4.68
C GLU A 58 -2.72 14.11 6.17
N ASN A 59 -1.93 13.47 7.04
CA ASN A 59 -2.28 13.21 8.44
C ASN A 59 -2.53 14.51 9.24
N ASN A 60 -3.79 14.95 9.26
CA ASN A 60 -4.29 16.16 9.91
C ASN A 60 -4.74 15.90 11.37
N ASN A 61 -4.00 15.10 12.14
CA ASN A 61 -4.38 14.64 13.50
C ASN A 61 -5.74 13.91 13.57
N LYS A 62 -6.26 13.42 12.44
CA LYS A 62 -7.50 12.63 12.40
C LYS A 62 -7.16 11.16 12.63
N SER A 63 -8.08 10.40 13.24
CA SER A 63 -7.97 8.95 13.26
C SER A 63 -8.13 8.38 11.85
N PHE A 64 -7.52 7.22 11.60
CA PHE A 64 -7.57 6.57 10.29
C PHE A 64 -9.00 6.41 9.74
N LEU A 65 -9.94 5.91 10.54
CA LEU A 65 -11.34 5.75 10.11
C LEU A 65 -12.02 7.08 9.80
N LYS A 66 -11.69 8.14 10.53
CA LYS A 66 -12.27 9.47 10.29
C LYS A 66 -11.79 10.02 8.95
N TRP A 67 -10.49 9.94 8.69
CA TRP A 67 -9.90 10.32 7.41
C TRP A 67 -10.48 9.50 6.24
N VAL A 68 -10.64 8.17 6.40
CA VAL A 68 -11.24 7.33 5.36
C VAL A 68 -12.67 7.76 5.00
N ARG A 69 -13.44 8.28 5.95
CA ARG A 69 -14.83 8.71 5.71
C ARG A 69 -14.93 10.11 5.12
N GLU A 70 -14.05 11.02 5.53
CA GLU A 70 -14.18 12.44 5.22
C GLU A 70 -13.27 12.89 4.07
N ASP A 71 -12.05 12.36 3.99
CA ASP A 71 -10.99 12.93 3.17
C ASP A 71 -10.46 11.97 2.09
N TYR A 72 -10.66 10.65 2.27
CA TYR A 72 -10.14 9.65 1.33
C TYR A 72 -10.82 9.71 -0.04
N ASP A 73 -10.02 10.02 -1.07
CA ASP A 73 -10.43 9.94 -2.47
C ASP A 73 -9.68 8.82 -3.22
N PRO A 74 -10.37 7.72 -3.62
CA PRO A 74 -9.76 6.64 -4.38
C PRO A 74 -9.26 7.08 -5.76
N LYS A 75 -9.87 8.09 -6.39
CA LYS A 75 -9.43 8.61 -7.69
C LYS A 75 -8.09 9.33 -7.54
N LYS A 76 -7.94 10.13 -6.49
CA LYS A 76 -6.68 10.83 -6.16
C LYS A 76 -5.53 9.85 -5.93
N VAL A 77 -5.76 8.79 -5.14
CA VAL A 77 -4.75 7.76 -4.88
C VAL A 77 -4.40 6.99 -6.15
N LYS A 78 -5.38 6.65 -6.98
CA LYS A 78 -5.13 5.96 -8.26
C LYS A 78 -4.39 6.84 -9.27
N ALA A 79 -4.67 8.14 -9.30
CA ALA A 79 -4.00 9.09 -10.19
C ALA A 79 -2.54 9.35 -9.79
N SER A 80 -2.25 9.40 -8.48
CA SER A 80 -0.89 9.55 -7.98
C SER A 80 -0.08 8.25 -8.05
N PHE A 81 -0.74 7.09 -8.08
CA PHE A 81 -0.09 5.79 -8.20
C PHE A 81 0.26 5.45 -9.66
N LYS A 82 1.54 5.61 -10.01
CA LYS A 82 2.10 5.10 -11.26
C LYS A 82 2.70 3.71 -11.03
N VAL A 83 2.09 2.68 -11.61
CA VAL A 83 2.68 1.33 -11.65
C VAL A 83 3.91 1.39 -12.55
N LYS A 84 5.11 1.26 -11.98
CA LYS A 84 6.28 0.92 -12.79
C LYS A 84 6.06 -0.47 -13.35
N LYS A 85 6.06 -0.63 -14.68
CA LYS A 85 5.89 -1.96 -15.27
C LYS A 85 7.07 -2.82 -14.81
N LEU A 86 6.80 -4.08 -14.48
CA LEU A 86 7.85 -5.07 -14.16
C LEU A 86 8.95 -5.12 -15.24
N SER A 87 8.60 -4.83 -16.50
CA SER A 87 9.56 -4.67 -17.59
C SER A 87 10.60 -3.58 -17.33
N GLU A 88 10.19 -2.41 -16.81
CA GLU A 88 11.11 -1.31 -16.50
C GLU A 88 12.01 -1.64 -15.31
N ILE A 89 11.52 -2.43 -14.36
CA ILE A 89 12.29 -2.85 -13.17
C ILE A 89 13.37 -3.84 -13.59
N ILE A 90 13.00 -4.86 -14.37
CA ILE A 90 13.95 -5.86 -14.91
C ILE A 90 14.97 -5.16 -15.82
N SER A 91 14.52 -4.28 -16.72
CA SER A 91 15.41 -3.48 -17.57
C SER A 91 16.38 -2.65 -16.74
N SER A 92 15.93 -1.91 -15.72
CA SER A 92 16.81 -1.09 -14.88
C SER A 92 17.83 -1.89 -14.07
N TYR A 93 17.54 -3.15 -13.76
CA TYR A 93 18.48 -4.05 -13.08
C TYR A 93 19.49 -4.67 -14.05
N PHE A 94 19.05 -4.97 -15.28
CA PHE A 94 19.91 -5.54 -16.32
C PHE A 94 20.81 -4.49 -16.98
N LEU A 95 20.30 -3.29 -17.29
CA LEU A 95 21.04 -2.16 -17.87
C LEU A 95 22.03 -1.49 -16.91
N ARG A 96 22.04 -1.87 -15.63
CA ARG A 96 23.03 -1.36 -14.65
C ARG A 96 24.29 -2.23 -14.56
N ARG A 97 24.36 -3.28 -15.39
CA ARG A 97 25.46 -4.24 -15.48
C ARG A 97 26.27 -4.15 -16.78
N GLU A 98 26.02 -3.15 -17.62
CA GLU A 98 26.92 -2.72 -18.69
C GLU A 98 27.55 -1.37 -18.33
#